data_AF-A0A0S8FJE2-F1
#
_entry.id   AF-A0A0S8FJE2-F1
#
_cell.length_a   1.000
_cell.length_b   1.000
_cell.length_c   1.000
_cell.angle_alpha   90.00
_cell.angle_beta   90.00
_cell.angle_gamma   90.00
#
_symmetry.space_group_name_H-M   'P 1'
#
loop_
_entity.id
_entity.type
_entity.pdbx_description
1 polymer ?
#
loop_
_entity_poly.entity_id
_entity_poly.type
_entity_poly.pdbx_seq_one_letter_code
_entity_poly.pdbx_strand_id
1 'polypeptide(L)'
;MRKKLIPAIAALSALLVPLQSFATCKEKIAEVDERIADPELDTNLRNAVKQFRDNAVSMCDQGNDATAMQVLGYVEMMLPPPRAEVEAAKQADMASKAHLTNEYLEGVWCSMTGEERSQLVFAADGSSRACFSDSMLGAYGKCVDYEPAAEWIGGFDRVEGAEQDRIVFAGNGGQSVYMRGECKLHGR
;
A
#
# COMPACT_ATOMS: atom_id res chain seq x y z
N MET A 1 61.29 16.04 -17.16
CA MET A 1 60.34 15.63 -18.23
C MET A 1 59.12 14.96 -17.58
N ARG A 2 57.97 15.62 -17.46
CA ARG A 2 56.68 14.98 -17.10
C ARG A 2 55.72 15.21 -18.25
N LYS A 3 55.39 14.12 -18.94
CA LYS A 3 54.49 14.09 -20.11
C LYS A 3 53.03 14.19 -19.64
N LYS A 4 52.28 14.95 -20.44
CA LYS A 4 50.83 15.17 -20.43
C LYS A 4 50.07 13.83 -20.49
N LEU A 5 49.21 13.56 -19.53
CA LEU A 5 48.32 12.38 -19.50
C LEU A 5 47.00 12.75 -18.79
N ILE A 6 46.42 13.89 -19.15
CA ILE A 6 45.10 14.32 -18.67
C ILE A 6 44.37 15.00 -19.84
N PRO A 7 43.89 14.23 -20.84
CA PRO A 7 42.60 14.61 -21.41
C PRO A 7 41.64 13.43 -21.66
N ALA A 8 42.10 12.18 -21.51
CA ALA A 8 41.29 11.02 -21.90
C ALA A 8 40.16 10.68 -20.92
N ILE A 9 40.32 10.98 -19.62
CA ILE A 9 39.35 10.61 -18.58
C ILE A 9 38.13 11.55 -18.58
N ALA A 10 38.33 12.85 -18.81
CA ALA A 10 37.24 13.83 -18.86
C ALA A 10 36.31 13.62 -20.07
N ALA A 11 36.84 13.12 -21.19
CA ALA A 11 36.05 12.79 -22.37
C ALA A 11 35.15 11.55 -22.16
N LEU A 12 35.60 10.54 -21.39
CA LEU A 12 34.78 9.37 -21.06
C LEU A 12 33.61 9.72 -20.13
N SER A 13 33.83 10.59 -19.14
CA SER A 13 32.78 11.00 -18.19
C SER A 13 31.68 11.84 -18.86
N ALA A 14 32.01 12.65 -19.86
CA ALA A 14 31.02 13.43 -20.62
C ALA A 14 30.18 12.58 -21.59
N LEU A 15 30.70 11.42 -22.02
CA LEU A 15 30.00 10.45 -22.87
C LEU A 15 29.07 9.52 -22.08
N LEU A 16 29.33 9.31 -20.78
CA LEU A 16 28.54 8.40 -19.94
C LEU A 16 27.26 9.01 -19.36
N VAL A 17 27.22 10.33 -19.12
CA VAL A 17 26.02 11.03 -18.63
C VAL A 17 24.83 10.95 -19.61
N PRO A 18 24.99 11.19 -20.93
CA PRO A 18 23.86 11.03 -21.85
C PRO A 18 23.38 9.57 -21.96
N LEU A 19 24.28 8.59 -21.88
CA LEU A 19 23.90 7.17 -21.92
C LEU A 19 23.02 6.74 -20.74
N GLN A 20 23.17 7.36 -19.57
CA GLN A 20 22.31 7.11 -18.41
C GLN A 20 20.92 7.76 -18.58
N SER A 21 20.82 8.95 -19.17
CA SER A 21 19.53 9.60 -19.39
C SER A 21 18.67 8.89 -20.45
N PHE A 22 19.29 8.45 -21.56
CA PHE A 22 18.60 7.70 -22.60
C PHE A 22 18.06 6.34 -22.13
N ALA A 23 18.81 5.65 -21.25
CA ALA A 23 18.35 4.40 -20.63
C ALA A 23 17.12 4.66 -19.74
N THR A 24 17.17 5.70 -18.90
CA THR A 24 16.07 6.02 -17.97
C THR A 24 14.79 6.47 -18.68
N CYS A 25 14.89 7.20 -19.79
CA CYS A 25 13.70 7.64 -20.53
C CYS A 25 12.99 6.46 -21.22
N LYS A 26 13.75 5.54 -21.84
CA LYS A 26 13.19 4.34 -22.46
C LYS A 26 12.60 3.36 -21.45
N GLU A 27 13.27 3.16 -20.31
CA GLU A 27 12.76 2.35 -19.21
C GLU A 27 11.43 2.92 -18.69
N LYS A 28 11.34 4.25 -18.53
CA LYS A 28 10.11 4.90 -18.07
C LYS A 28 8.96 4.82 -19.07
N ILE A 29 9.24 4.91 -20.36
CA ILE A 29 8.24 4.68 -21.42
C ILE A 29 7.71 3.25 -21.33
N ALA A 30 8.58 2.26 -21.13
CA ALA A 30 8.16 0.86 -21.00
C ALA A 30 7.27 0.62 -19.77
N GLU A 31 7.60 1.22 -18.63
CA GLU A 31 6.76 1.18 -17.42
C GLU A 31 5.37 1.80 -17.66
N VAL A 32 5.33 2.96 -18.31
CA VAL A 32 4.07 3.63 -18.67
C VAL A 32 3.28 2.80 -19.68
N ASP A 33 3.93 2.16 -20.65
CA ASP A 33 3.28 1.29 -21.64
C ASP A 33 2.62 0.08 -21.00
N GLU A 34 3.28 -0.55 -20.03
CA GLU A 34 2.72 -1.65 -19.27
C GLU A 34 1.44 -1.21 -18.52
N ARG A 35 1.48 -0.04 -17.87
CA ARG A 35 0.34 0.55 -17.16
C ARG A 35 -0.80 0.94 -18.11
N ILE A 36 -0.49 1.46 -19.30
CA ILE A 36 -1.47 1.79 -20.34
C ILE A 36 -2.10 0.53 -20.93
N ALA A 37 -1.36 -0.58 -21.00
CA ALA A 37 -1.86 -1.85 -21.53
C ALA A 37 -2.82 -2.58 -20.59
N ASP A 38 -2.93 -2.15 -19.32
CA ASP A 38 -3.82 -2.78 -18.34
C ASP A 38 -5.27 -2.84 -18.86
N PRO A 39 -5.91 -4.02 -18.94
CA PRO A 39 -7.28 -4.15 -19.44
C PRO A 39 -8.32 -3.43 -18.57
N GLU A 40 -8.04 -3.18 -17.29
CA GLU A 40 -8.96 -2.50 -16.36
C GLU A 40 -8.88 -0.96 -16.45
N LEU A 41 -7.90 -0.43 -17.18
CA LEU A 41 -7.76 1.01 -17.37
C LEU A 41 -8.91 1.57 -18.22
N ASP A 42 -9.59 2.59 -17.70
CA ASP A 42 -10.68 3.28 -18.39
C ASP A 42 -10.28 3.73 -19.81
N THR A 43 -11.17 3.51 -20.78
CA THR A 43 -10.89 3.77 -22.20
C THR A 43 -10.64 5.26 -22.48
N ASN A 44 -11.34 6.18 -21.81
CA ASN A 44 -11.12 7.61 -22.02
C ASN A 44 -9.80 8.06 -21.42
N LEU A 45 -9.49 7.58 -20.21
CA LEU A 45 -8.20 7.81 -19.57
C LEU A 45 -7.06 7.26 -20.44
N ARG A 46 -7.17 6.02 -20.91
CA ARG A 46 -6.19 5.37 -21.80
C ARG A 46 -5.91 6.20 -23.05
N ASN A 47 -6.96 6.70 -23.71
CA ASN A 47 -6.81 7.54 -24.90
C ASN A 47 -6.11 8.87 -24.57
N ALA A 48 -6.48 9.50 -23.45
CA ALA A 48 -5.89 10.75 -23.00
C ALA A 48 -4.39 10.60 -22.69
N VAL A 49 -4.02 9.60 -21.89
CA VAL A 49 -2.61 9.38 -21.50
C VAL A 49 -1.74 8.95 -22.68
N LYS A 50 -2.30 8.20 -23.64
CA LYS A 50 -1.56 7.74 -24.82
C LYS A 50 -1.01 8.90 -25.66
N GLN A 51 -1.78 9.98 -25.82
CA GLN A 51 -1.32 11.16 -26.55
C GLN A 51 -0.10 11.81 -25.88
N PHE A 52 -0.12 11.96 -24.55
CA PHE A 52 1.00 12.51 -23.79
C PHE A 52 2.22 11.58 -23.83
N ARG A 53 2.00 10.27 -23.68
CA ARG A 53 3.05 9.25 -23.82
C ARG A 53 3.70 9.31 -25.21
N ASP A 54 2.91 9.37 -26.28
CA ASP A 54 3.43 9.40 -27.65
C ASP A 54 4.24 10.68 -27.92
N ASN A 55 3.82 11.81 -27.36
CA ASN A 55 4.62 13.05 -27.37
C ASN A 55 5.95 12.87 -26.62
N ALA A 56 5.94 12.22 -25.46
CA ALA A 56 7.15 11.95 -24.69
C ALA A 56 8.12 11.01 -25.42
N VAL A 57 7.61 9.97 -26.11
CA VAL A 57 8.44 9.10 -26.96
C VAL A 57 9.14 9.91 -28.05
N SER A 58 8.40 10.76 -28.75
CA SER A 58 8.96 11.64 -29.77
C SER A 58 10.04 12.58 -29.20
N MET A 59 9.85 13.12 -28.00
CA MET A 59 10.85 13.94 -27.31
C MET A 59 12.10 13.15 -26.91
N CYS A 60 11.91 11.92 -26.42
CA CYS A 60 12.98 11.00 -26.05
C CYS A 60 13.85 10.65 -27.27
N ASP A 61 13.22 10.36 -28.42
CA ASP A 61 13.92 10.05 -29.67
C ASP A 61 14.68 11.26 -30.24
N GLN A 62 14.23 12.48 -29.93
CA GLN A 62 14.91 13.74 -30.27
C GLN A 62 16.03 14.12 -29.29
N GLY A 63 16.27 13.32 -28.25
CA GLY A 63 17.28 13.60 -27.21
C GLY A 63 16.88 14.66 -26.19
N ASN A 64 15.58 14.98 -26.09
CA ASN A 64 15.04 15.86 -25.06
C ASN A 64 14.48 15.06 -23.87
N ASP A 65 15.34 14.25 -23.25
CA ASP A 65 14.98 13.34 -22.16
C ASP A 65 14.36 14.08 -20.96
N ALA A 66 14.85 15.27 -20.63
CA ALA A 66 14.36 16.02 -19.48
C ALA A 66 12.89 16.45 -19.65
N THR A 67 12.51 16.96 -20.82
CA THR A 67 11.11 17.29 -21.10
C THR A 67 10.27 16.02 -21.25
N ALA A 68 10.80 14.97 -21.89
CA ALA A 68 10.12 13.68 -22.00
C ALA A 68 9.76 13.12 -20.61
N MET A 69 10.71 13.12 -19.68
CA MET A 69 10.52 12.64 -18.31
C MET A 69 9.52 13.49 -17.52
N GLN A 70 9.47 14.81 -17.75
CA GLN A 70 8.44 15.66 -17.17
C GLN A 70 7.04 15.27 -17.66
N VAL A 71 6.88 15.07 -18.98
CA VAL A 71 5.61 14.63 -19.58
C VAL A 71 5.21 13.26 -19.06
N LEU A 72 6.16 12.32 -19.01
CA LEU A 72 5.91 10.98 -18.44
C LEU A 72 5.46 11.09 -16.99
N GLY A 73 6.13 11.89 -16.15
CA GLY A 73 5.70 12.13 -14.77
C GLY A 73 4.24 12.60 -14.63
N TYR A 74 3.76 13.46 -15.54
CA TYR A 74 2.33 13.83 -15.58
C TYR A 74 1.44 12.63 -15.94
N VAL A 75 1.86 11.81 -16.90
CA VAL A 75 1.16 10.57 -17.26
C VAL A 75 1.08 9.62 -16.06
N GLU A 76 2.15 9.51 -15.28
CA GLU A 76 2.18 8.62 -14.12
C GLU A 76 1.20 9.02 -13.03
N MET A 77 1.01 10.32 -12.81
CA MET A 77 0.04 10.83 -11.84
C MET A 77 -1.41 10.55 -12.28
N MET A 78 -1.64 10.35 -13.57
CA MET A 78 -2.96 10.02 -14.11
C MET A 78 -3.23 8.50 -14.14
N LEU A 79 -2.17 7.69 -14.18
CA LEU A 79 -2.26 6.24 -14.24
C LEU A 79 -2.33 5.63 -12.83
N PRO A 80 -3.01 4.49 -12.66
CA PRO A 80 -2.89 3.69 -11.43
C PRO A 80 -1.43 3.34 -11.13
N PRO A 81 -1.06 3.10 -9.86
CA PRO A 81 0.30 2.73 -9.49
C PRO A 81 0.79 1.48 -10.26
N PRO A 82 2.11 1.33 -10.48
CA PRO A 82 2.67 0.13 -11.10
C PRO A 82 2.23 -1.15 -10.38
N ARG A 83 1.96 -2.22 -11.13
CA ARG A 83 1.53 -3.51 -10.57
C ARG A 83 2.54 -4.06 -9.56
N ALA A 84 3.84 -3.94 -9.86
CA ALA A 84 4.91 -4.36 -8.95
C ALA A 84 4.84 -3.63 -7.59
N GLU A 85 4.50 -2.34 -7.58
CA GLU A 85 4.33 -1.57 -6.33
C GLU A 85 3.08 -2.02 -5.57
N VAL A 86 1.97 -2.27 -6.28
CA VAL A 86 0.72 -2.78 -5.68
C VAL A 86 0.93 -4.17 -5.07
N GLU A 87 1.63 -5.06 -5.78
CA GLU A 87 1.96 -6.40 -5.29
C GLU A 87 2.92 -6.37 -4.12
N ALA A 88 3.95 -5.51 -4.18
CA ALA A 88 4.88 -5.30 -3.07
C ALA A 88 4.16 -4.77 -1.82
N ALA A 89 3.25 -3.80 -1.99
CA ALA A 89 2.42 -3.29 -0.89
C ALA A 89 1.55 -4.40 -0.30
N LYS A 90 0.85 -5.19 -1.12
CA LYS A 90 0.06 -6.34 -0.65
C LYS A 90 0.90 -7.36 0.10
N GLN A 91 2.12 -7.66 -0.38
CA GLN A 91 3.03 -8.57 0.31
C GLN A 91 3.51 -8.00 1.65
N ALA A 92 3.84 -6.71 1.71
CA ALA A 92 4.21 -6.04 2.95
C ALA A 92 3.05 -6.03 3.96
N ASP A 93 1.83 -5.79 3.49
CA ASP A 93 0.60 -5.83 4.28
C ASP A 93 0.33 -7.23 4.85
N MET A 94 0.43 -8.27 4.01
CA MET A 94 0.34 -9.66 4.48
C MET A 94 1.44 -10.01 5.49
N ALA A 95 2.68 -9.59 5.24
CA ALA A 95 3.79 -9.83 6.14
C ALA A 95 3.57 -9.13 7.50
N SER A 96 2.99 -7.92 7.50
CA SER A 96 2.64 -7.21 8.73
C SER A 96 1.65 -7.97 9.60
N LYS A 97 0.77 -8.78 9.00
CA LYS A 97 -0.26 -9.57 9.70
C LYS A 97 0.21 -10.96 10.12
N ALA A 98 1.34 -11.44 9.58
CA ALA A 98 1.77 -12.84 9.71
C ALA A 98 1.98 -13.32 11.16
N HIS A 99 2.25 -12.41 12.09
CA HIS A 99 2.46 -12.71 13.50
C HIS A 99 1.15 -12.79 14.31
N LEU A 100 0.01 -12.36 13.75
CA LEU A 100 -1.31 -12.44 14.38
C LEU A 100 -1.88 -13.86 14.25
N THR A 101 -1.23 -14.82 14.89
CA THR A 101 -1.67 -16.22 14.91
C THR A 101 -2.93 -16.39 15.76
N ASN A 102 -3.63 -17.51 15.61
CA ASN A 102 -4.77 -17.84 16.49
C ASN A 102 -4.39 -17.83 17.96
N GLU A 103 -3.21 -18.35 18.31
CA GLU A 103 -2.66 -18.33 19.68
C GLU A 103 -2.44 -16.89 20.19
N TYR A 104 -1.91 -16.02 19.34
CA TYR A 104 -1.72 -14.62 19.70
C TYR A 104 -3.05 -13.90 19.95
N LEU A 105 -4.03 -14.15 19.08
CA LEU A 105 -5.31 -13.47 19.08
C LEU A 105 -6.28 -14.01 20.13
N GLU A 106 -6.13 -15.26 20.57
CA GLU A 106 -7.05 -15.92 21.49
C GLU A 106 -7.42 -15.01 22.67
N GLY A 107 -8.73 -14.90 22.93
CA GLY A 107 -9.28 -14.11 24.01
C GLY A 107 -10.11 -12.92 23.54
N VAL A 108 -10.26 -11.95 24.44
CA VAL A 108 -11.16 -10.81 24.28
C VAL A 108 -10.36 -9.55 23.98
N TRP A 109 -10.83 -8.76 23.02
CA TRP A 109 -10.23 -7.50 22.59
C TRP A 109 -11.30 -6.41 22.55
N CYS A 110 -10.97 -5.24 23.08
CA CYS A 110 -11.86 -4.09 23.06
C CYS A 110 -11.42 -3.06 22.01
N SER A 111 -12.34 -2.65 21.14
CA SER A 111 -12.13 -1.50 20.27
C SER A 111 -12.03 -0.22 21.09
N MET A 112 -10.94 0.51 20.91
CA MET A 112 -10.70 1.82 21.51
C MET A 112 -11.05 2.97 20.55
N THR A 113 -11.54 2.64 19.37
CA THR A 113 -11.87 3.56 18.28
C THR A 113 -13.38 3.60 18.04
N GLY A 114 -13.94 4.80 17.92
CA GLY A 114 -15.39 5.05 17.76
C GLY A 114 -16.12 5.44 19.05
N GLU A 115 -17.37 5.92 18.91
CA GLU A 115 -18.26 6.24 20.05
C GLU A 115 -18.86 4.97 20.68
N GLU A 116 -19.19 3.96 19.87
CA GLU A 116 -19.59 2.64 20.33
C GLU A 116 -18.40 1.69 20.31
N ARG A 117 -17.85 1.39 21.50
CA ARG A 117 -16.82 0.36 21.64
C ARG A 117 -17.43 -1.00 21.35
N SER A 118 -16.85 -1.78 20.45
CA SER A 118 -17.18 -3.19 20.24
C SER A 118 -16.17 -4.09 20.95
N GLN A 119 -16.65 -5.24 21.44
CA GLN A 119 -15.84 -6.29 22.02
C GLN A 119 -15.69 -7.42 21.00
N LEU A 120 -14.46 -7.72 20.59
CA LEU A 120 -14.14 -8.85 19.73
C LEU A 120 -13.68 -10.03 20.58
N VAL A 121 -14.18 -11.22 20.25
CA VAL A 121 -13.79 -12.46 20.89
C VAL A 121 -13.18 -13.35 19.82
N PHE A 122 -11.92 -13.72 20.00
CA PHE A 122 -11.23 -14.72 19.18
C PHE A 122 -11.16 -16.03 19.98
N ALA A 123 -11.66 -17.10 19.38
CA ALA A 123 -11.58 -18.44 19.96
C ALA A 123 -10.31 -19.17 19.48
N ALA A 124 -9.87 -20.16 20.25
CA ALA A 124 -8.69 -20.96 19.95
C ALA A 124 -8.81 -21.73 18.61
N ASP A 125 -10.03 -21.98 18.13
CA ASP A 125 -10.29 -22.64 16.84
C ASP A 125 -10.08 -21.71 15.62
N GLY A 126 -9.70 -20.45 15.85
CA GLY A 126 -9.47 -19.46 14.79
C GLY A 126 -10.73 -18.77 14.31
N SER A 127 -11.85 -18.90 15.03
CA SER A 127 -13.04 -18.09 14.79
C SER A 127 -13.02 -16.79 15.60
N SER A 128 -13.69 -15.77 15.09
CA SER A 128 -13.89 -14.48 15.75
C SER A 128 -15.35 -14.07 15.73
N ARG A 129 -15.78 -13.28 16.71
CA ARG A 129 -17.07 -12.60 16.70
C ARG A 129 -16.96 -11.21 17.30
N ALA A 130 -17.70 -10.26 16.73
CA ALA A 130 -17.89 -8.95 17.33
C ALA A 130 -19.15 -8.93 18.20
N CYS A 131 -19.06 -8.34 19.38
CA CYS A 131 -20.14 -8.14 20.33
C CYS A 131 -20.28 -6.65 20.62
N PHE A 132 -21.52 -6.17 20.66
CA PHE A 132 -21.88 -4.79 20.89
C PHE A 132 -22.60 -4.64 22.22
N SER A 133 -22.57 -3.43 22.79
CA SER A 133 -23.25 -3.14 24.05
C SER A 133 -24.76 -3.38 23.90
N ASP A 134 -25.32 -4.12 24.85
CA ASP A 134 -26.75 -4.30 24.99
C ASP A 134 -27.24 -3.52 26.22
N SER A 135 -27.97 -2.44 25.95
CA SER A 135 -28.54 -1.57 26.99
C SER A 135 -29.55 -2.30 27.90
N MET A 136 -30.17 -3.37 27.42
CA MET A 136 -31.11 -4.17 28.22
C MET A 136 -30.38 -5.09 29.22
N LEU A 137 -29.19 -5.56 28.86
CA LEU A 137 -28.40 -6.49 29.66
C LEU A 137 -27.34 -5.78 30.51
N GLY A 138 -27.03 -4.52 30.22
CA GLY A 138 -25.92 -3.81 30.84
C GLY A 138 -24.57 -4.48 30.57
N ALA A 139 -24.46 -5.16 29.42
CA ALA A 139 -23.32 -6.01 29.07
C ALA A 139 -23.12 -6.05 27.54
N TYR A 140 -21.99 -6.60 27.09
CA TYR A 140 -21.72 -6.89 25.68
C TYR A 140 -22.39 -8.20 25.26
N GLY A 141 -23.68 -8.12 24.89
CA GLY A 141 -24.51 -9.30 24.64
C GLY A 141 -25.03 -9.47 23.20
N LYS A 142 -25.02 -8.41 22.39
CA LYS A 142 -25.46 -8.46 20.99
C LYS A 142 -24.27 -8.81 20.10
N CYS A 143 -24.06 -10.10 19.87
CA CYS A 143 -22.96 -10.59 19.05
C CYS A 143 -23.42 -10.95 17.63
N VAL A 144 -22.55 -10.71 16.66
CA VAL A 144 -22.68 -11.29 15.32
C VAL A 144 -22.27 -12.77 15.34
N ASP A 145 -22.61 -13.48 14.27
CA ASP A 145 -22.17 -14.86 14.07
C ASP A 145 -20.65 -14.96 14.01
N TYR A 146 -20.12 -16.13 14.35
CA TYR A 146 -18.69 -16.40 14.22
C TYR A 146 -18.28 -16.43 12.75
N GLU A 147 -17.18 -15.77 12.46
CA GLU A 147 -16.49 -15.80 11.17
C GLU A 147 -15.02 -16.21 11.37
N PRO A 148 -14.30 -16.68 10.34
CA PRO A 148 -12.87 -16.94 10.44
C PRO A 148 -12.10 -15.67 10.84
N ALA A 149 -11.24 -15.75 11.86
CA ALA A 149 -10.42 -14.62 12.32
C ALA A 149 -9.57 -14.03 11.20
N ALA A 150 -9.10 -14.87 10.27
CA ALA A 150 -8.35 -14.44 9.10
C ALA A 150 -9.18 -13.53 8.16
N GLU A 151 -10.48 -13.78 8.02
CA GLU A 151 -11.37 -12.92 7.20
C GLU A 151 -11.55 -11.56 7.87
N TRP A 152 -11.75 -11.54 9.19
CA TRP A 152 -11.84 -10.31 9.97
C TRP A 152 -10.55 -9.46 9.87
N ILE A 153 -9.37 -10.08 10.06
CA ILE A 153 -8.07 -9.41 9.90
C ILE A 153 -7.84 -8.96 8.44
N GLY A 154 -8.39 -9.72 7.49
CA GLY A 154 -8.36 -9.41 6.07
C GLY A 154 -9.06 -8.09 5.72
N GLY A 155 -10.00 -7.63 6.55
CA GLY A 155 -10.70 -6.36 6.37
C GLY A 155 -9.86 -5.10 6.65
N PHE A 156 -8.67 -5.24 7.22
CA PHE A 156 -7.73 -4.13 7.45
C PHE A 156 -6.64 -4.11 6.38
N ASP A 157 -6.00 -2.98 6.13
CA ASP A 157 -4.89 -2.91 5.16
C ASP A 157 -3.65 -3.57 5.77
N ARG A 158 -3.20 -3.10 6.92
CA ARG A 158 -1.97 -3.57 7.60
C ARG A 158 -2.02 -3.43 9.11
N VAL A 159 -1.05 -4.06 9.78
CA VAL A 159 -0.78 -3.88 11.21
C VAL A 159 0.35 -2.86 11.38
N GLU A 160 0.08 -1.74 12.05
CA GLU A 160 1.08 -0.70 12.32
C GLU A 160 1.79 -0.90 13.67
N GLY A 161 1.19 -1.67 14.56
CA GLY A 161 1.81 -2.06 15.82
C GLY A 161 1.05 -3.20 16.47
N ALA A 162 1.79 -4.18 16.99
CA ALA A 162 1.26 -5.28 17.76
C ALA A 162 2.17 -5.54 18.96
N GLU A 163 1.63 -5.24 20.13
CA GLU A 163 2.20 -5.56 21.44
C GLU A 163 1.25 -6.55 22.12
N GLN A 164 1.74 -7.29 23.12
CA GLN A 164 1.01 -8.38 23.78
C GLN A 164 -0.48 -8.09 24.05
N ASP A 165 -0.79 -6.85 24.47
CA ASP A 165 -2.13 -6.40 24.83
C ASP A 165 -2.69 -5.29 23.94
N ARG A 166 -2.07 -5.00 22.79
CA ARG A 166 -2.47 -3.91 21.90
C ARG A 166 -2.22 -4.24 20.43
N ILE A 167 -3.23 -4.07 19.59
CA ILE A 167 -3.08 -4.13 18.13
C ILE A 167 -3.57 -2.81 17.53
N VAL A 168 -2.81 -2.29 16.57
CA VAL A 168 -3.17 -1.13 15.75
C VAL A 168 -3.25 -1.56 14.31
N PHE A 169 -4.45 -1.49 13.76
CA PHE A 169 -4.69 -1.70 12.34
C PHE A 169 -4.80 -0.37 11.62
N ALA A 170 -4.24 -0.28 10.43
CA ALA A 170 -4.57 0.78 9.48
C ALA A 170 -5.57 0.26 8.45
N GLY A 171 -6.50 1.13 8.05
CA GLY A 171 -7.45 0.87 6.98
C GLY A 171 -7.88 2.16 6.27
N ASN A 172 -8.68 2.03 5.22
CA ASN A 172 -9.27 3.13 4.45
C ASN A 172 -10.06 4.17 5.29
N GLY A 173 -10.47 3.82 6.53
CA GLY A 173 -11.17 4.70 7.47
C GLY A 173 -10.29 5.33 8.57
N GLY A 174 -8.97 5.11 8.54
CA GLY A 174 -8.03 5.54 9.58
C GLY A 174 -7.48 4.39 10.42
N GLN A 175 -6.91 4.71 11.57
CA GLN A 175 -6.39 3.73 12.51
C GLN A 175 -7.50 3.16 13.39
N SER A 176 -7.47 1.83 13.60
CA SER A 176 -8.32 1.12 14.55
C SER A 176 -7.42 0.50 15.64
N VAL A 177 -7.75 0.76 16.90
CA VAL A 177 -6.92 0.32 18.04
C VAL A 177 -7.72 -0.67 18.87
N TYR A 178 -7.12 -1.82 19.13
CA TYR A 178 -7.71 -2.88 19.95
C TYR A 178 -6.80 -3.16 21.14
N MET A 179 -7.40 -3.21 22.32
CA MET A 179 -6.70 -3.55 23.57
C MET A 179 -7.21 -4.88 24.09
N ARG A 180 -6.31 -5.75 24.58
CA ARG A 180 -6.72 -7.01 25.19
C ARG A 180 -7.53 -6.74 26.47
N GLY A 181 -8.57 -7.53 26.67
CA GLY A 181 -9.50 -7.44 27.78
C GLY A 181 -10.90 -6.99 27.37
N GLU A 182 -11.82 -7.11 28.32
CA GLU A 182 -13.23 -6.74 28.12
C GLU A 182 -13.42 -5.24 27.93
N CYS A 183 -14.39 -4.86 27.10
CA CYS A 183 -14.80 -3.48 27.02
C CYS A 183 -15.53 -3.04 28.28
N LYS A 184 -15.01 -2.04 28.98
CA LYS A 184 -15.74 -1.39 30.07
C LYS A 184 -16.83 -0.49 29.49
N LEU A 185 -18.08 -0.76 29.82
CA LEU A 185 -19.19 0.16 29.60
C LEU A 185 -19.00 1.36 30.55
N HIS A 186 -18.77 2.56 30.02
CA HIS A 186 -18.69 3.75 30.86
C HIS A 186 -20.07 4.05 31.44
N GLY A 187 -20.20 4.03 32.78
CA GLY A 187 -21.38 4.59 33.45
C GLY A 187 -22.20 3.68 34.37
N ARG A 188 -21.62 2.61 34.93
CA ARG A 188 -22.03 2.06 36.25
C ARG A 188 -20.85 1.51 37.01
#